data_AF-A0A562HNC3-F1
#
_entry.id   AF-A0A562HNC3-F1
#
_cell.length_a   1.000
_cell.length_b   1.000
_cell.length_c   1.000
_cell.angle_alpha   90.00
_cell.angle_beta   90.00
_cell.angle_gamma   90.00
#
_symmetry.space_group_name_H-M   'P 1'
#
loop_
_entity.id
_entity.type
_entity.pdbx_description
1 polymer ?
#
loop_
_entity_poly.entity_id
_entity_poly.type
_entity_poly.pdbx_seq_one_letter_code
_entity_poly.pdbx_strand_id
1 'polypeptide(L)'
;MGKEQVYQRFDIHQRIQHIGMFISFFVLTITGLPIKFEQSRLSQGVVSLFGGFDNLFYVHLLGGVLMIFASVYHLIYLVVVPLGGKKKSWAIVPTFKDFKDLIQNLGYFFGFKKEPARFDRYSYKEKFDYWAVFWGMVIMAGSGLMMWYPQFFTLFLPRWVIDSSRYAHTDEAILAISAIFIWHFYNVHFNNRYFPMSKAWYVGNLTREEMEEDHPIELERIERERNVLSKDKSKE
;
A
#
# COMPACT_ATOMS: atom_id res chain seq x y z
N MET A 1 -33.85 -4.27 -13.98
CA MET A 1 -32.67 -3.86 -13.17
C MET A 1 -31.72 -3.13 -14.09
N GLY A 2 -31.53 -1.82 -13.90
CA GLY A 2 -30.57 -1.05 -14.69
C GLY A 2 -29.16 -1.59 -14.47
N LYS A 3 -28.30 -1.57 -15.50
CA LYS A 3 -26.89 -1.93 -15.34
C LYS A 3 -26.27 -1.05 -14.26
N GLU A 4 -25.83 -1.66 -13.17
CA GLU A 4 -25.13 -0.99 -12.10
C GLU A 4 -23.86 -0.34 -12.70
N GLN A 5 -23.72 0.97 -12.54
CA GLN A 5 -22.58 1.68 -13.12
C GLN A 5 -21.34 1.36 -12.29
N VAL A 6 -20.35 0.75 -12.94
CA VAL A 6 -19.04 0.45 -12.37
C VAL A 6 -17.99 1.47 -12.84
N TYR A 7 -17.12 1.86 -11.91
CA TYR A 7 -16.06 2.82 -12.12
C TYR A 7 -14.71 2.12 -11.97
N GLN A 8 -13.88 2.16 -13.01
CA GLN A 8 -12.55 1.58 -12.95
C GLN A 8 -11.64 2.43 -12.06
N ARG A 9 -11.17 1.82 -10.98
CA ARG A 9 -10.34 2.42 -9.95
C ARG A 9 -8.86 2.11 -10.16
N PHE A 10 -8.56 0.83 -10.38
CA PHE A 10 -7.19 0.31 -10.54
C PHE A 10 -7.06 -0.57 -11.77
N ASP A 11 -5.97 -0.39 -12.51
CA ASP A 11 -5.67 -1.24 -13.66
C ASP A 11 -5.10 -2.60 -13.23
N ILE A 12 -4.91 -3.51 -14.21
CA ILE A 12 -4.42 -4.86 -13.92
C ILE A 12 -2.98 -4.88 -13.39
N HIS A 13 -2.12 -3.95 -13.84
CA HIS A 13 -0.72 -3.89 -13.40
C HIS A 13 -0.65 -3.45 -11.93
N GLN A 14 -1.43 -2.44 -11.55
CA GLN A 14 -1.53 -2.00 -10.16
C GLN A 14 -2.00 -3.13 -9.23
N ARG A 15 -3.00 -3.90 -9.67
CA ARG A 15 -3.51 -5.04 -8.90
C ARG A 15 -2.51 -6.17 -8.77
N ILE A 16 -1.81 -6.53 -9.86
CA ILE A 16 -0.75 -7.57 -9.82
C ILE A 16 0.38 -7.14 -8.89
N GLN A 17 0.82 -5.88 -8.97
CA GLN A 17 1.83 -5.32 -8.05
C GLN A 17 1.37 -5.42 -6.60
N HIS A 18 0.12 -5.02 -6.32
CA HIS A 18 -0.44 -5.11 -4.97
C HIS A 18 -0.52 -6.57 -4.46
N ILE A 19 -0.98 -7.51 -5.29
CA ILE A 19 -1.03 -8.94 -4.93
C ILE A 19 0.39 -9.47 -4.64
N GLY A 20 1.38 -9.09 -5.45
CA GLY A 20 2.78 -9.46 -5.21
C GLY A 20 3.32 -8.91 -3.89
N MET A 21 3.05 -7.63 -3.59
CA MET A 21 3.40 -7.02 -2.30
C MET A 21 2.68 -7.70 -1.14
N PHE A 22 1.38 -7.97 -1.27
CA PHE A 22 0.60 -8.66 -0.24
C PHE A 22 1.20 -10.04 0.08
N ILE A 23 1.42 -10.88 -0.93
CA ILE A 23 1.97 -12.23 -0.73
C ILE A 23 3.35 -12.16 -0.07
N SER A 24 4.25 -11.34 -0.62
CA SER A 24 5.60 -11.21 -0.09
C SER A 24 5.63 -10.63 1.33
N PHE A 25 4.76 -9.66 1.64
CA PHE A 25 4.62 -9.10 2.99
C PHE A 25 4.23 -10.16 4.02
N PHE A 26 3.26 -11.02 3.70
CA PHE A 26 2.86 -12.10 4.62
C PHE A 26 3.96 -13.13 4.79
N VAL A 27 4.65 -13.53 3.71
CA VAL A 27 5.80 -14.44 3.78
C VAL A 27 6.90 -13.83 4.67
N LEU A 28 7.25 -12.57 4.44
CA LEU A 28 8.28 -11.84 5.21
C LEU A 28 7.89 -11.66 6.67
N THR A 29 6.60 -11.44 6.98
CA THR A 29 6.10 -11.30 8.35
C THR A 29 6.16 -12.64 9.09
N ILE A 30 5.66 -13.72 8.47
CA ILE A 30 5.62 -15.06 9.06
C ILE A 30 7.02 -15.61 9.31
N THR A 31 8.00 -15.28 8.45
CA THR A 31 9.39 -15.71 8.60
C THR A 31 10.22 -14.73 9.45
N GLY A 32 10.01 -13.42 9.30
CA GLY A 32 10.80 -12.38 9.98
C GLY A 32 10.53 -12.27 11.48
N LEU A 33 9.28 -12.47 11.92
CA LEU A 33 8.96 -12.45 13.36
C LEU A 33 9.69 -13.56 14.13
N PRO A 34 9.71 -14.84 13.67
CA PRO A 34 10.52 -15.87 14.27
C PRO A 34 12.02 -15.58 14.30
N ILE A 35 12.57 -14.95 13.24
CA ILE A 35 13.98 -14.54 13.20
C ILE A 35 14.27 -13.49 14.29
N LYS A 36 13.38 -12.50 14.47
CA LYS A 36 13.53 -11.47 15.51
C LYS A 36 13.38 -12.05 16.92
N PHE A 37 12.38 -12.90 17.13
CA PHE A 37 11.97 -13.41 18.43
C PHE A 37 12.31 -14.89 18.62
N GLU A 38 13.55 -15.28 18.32
CA GLU A 38 14.01 -16.68 18.30
C GLU A 38 13.79 -17.44 19.63
N GLN A 39 13.80 -16.72 20.76
CA GLN A 39 13.62 -17.30 22.10
C GLN A 39 12.16 -17.64 22.43
N SER A 40 11.20 -17.15 21.64
CA SER A 40 9.77 -17.42 21.85
C SER A 40 9.40 -18.84 21.42
N ARG A 41 8.60 -19.53 22.24
CA ARG A 41 8.06 -20.87 21.90
C ARG A 41 7.23 -20.85 20.61
N LEU A 42 6.52 -19.75 20.36
CA LEU A 42 5.75 -19.60 19.11
C LEU A 42 6.67 -19.55 17.90
N SER A 43 7.77 -18.80 17.99
CA SER A 43 8.79 -18.72 16.94
C SER A 43 9.42 -20.07 16.65
N GLN A 44 9.76 -20.84 17.70
CA GLN A 44 10.30 -22.20 17.54
C GLN A 44 9.30 -23.15 16.88
N GLY A 45 8.00 -23.02 17.19
CA GLY A 45 6.94 -23.73 16.50
C GLY A 45 6.88 -23.41 15.01
N VAL A 46 6.92 -22.12 14.65
CA VAL A 46 6.95 -21.69 13.24
C VAL A 46 8.20 -22.21 12.54
N VAL A 47 9.39 -22.05 13.12
CA VAL A 47 10.64 -22.59 12.56
C VAL A 47 10.54 -24.10 12.29
N SER A 48 9.90 -24.85 13.19
CA SER A 48 9.68 -26.29 13.02
C SER A 48 8.74 -26.62 11.86
N LEU A 49 7.71 -25.80 11.61
CA LEU A 49 6.80 -25.97 10.46
C LEU A 49 7.52 -25.79 9.11
N PHE A 50 8.57 -24.96 9.07
CA PHE A 50 9.43 -24.81 7.89
C PHE A 50 10.51 -25.90 7.79
N GLY A 51 10.60 -26.82 8.77
CA GLY A 51 11.59 -27.88 8.79
C GLY A 51 12.98 -27.44 9.25
N GLY A 52 13.10 -26.26 9.88
CA GLY A 52 14.35 -25.73 10.40
C GLY A 52 14.58 -24.26 10.04
N PHE A 53 15.57 -23.66 10.70
CA PHE A 53 15.91 -22.25 10.51
C PHE A 53 16.39 -21.95 9.09
N ASP A 54 17.22 -22.82 8.49
CA ASP A 54 17.78 -22.59 7.16
C ASP A 54 16.69 -22.49 6.08
N ASN A 55 15.68 -23.36 6.14
CA ASN A 55 14.53 -23.31 5.24
C ASN A 55 13.70 -22.03 5.46
N LEU A 56 13.42 -21.70 6.73
CA LEU A 56 12.68 -20.48 7.07
C LEU A 56 13.41 -19.22 6.59
N PHE A 57 14.72 -19.16 6.80
CA PHE A 57 15.58 -18.06 6.36
C PHE A 57 15.64 -17.98 4.83
N TYR A 58 15.77 -19.11 4.14
CA TYR A 58 15.72 -19.15 2.68
C TYR A 58 14.38 -18.62 2.14
N VAL A 59 13.25 -19.01 2.74
CA VAL A 59 11.93 -18.48 2.38
C VAL A 59 11.84 -16.97 2.66
N HIS A 60 12.44 -16.49 3.75
CA HIS A 60 12.52 -15.06 4.04
C HIS A 60 13.24 -14.29 2.92
N LEU A 61 14.40 -14.80 2.47
CA LEU A 61 15.16 -14.22 1.36
C LEU A 61 14.36 -14.21 0.06
N LEU A 62 13.66 -15.30 -0.26
CA LEU A 62 12.78 -15.35 -1.45
C LEU A 62 11.64 -14.33 -1.36
N GLY A 63 11.02 -14.18 -0.19
CA GLY A 63 10.02 -13.15 0.07
C GLY A 63 10.58 -11.75 -0.14
N GLY A 64 11.82 -11.51 0.31
CA GLY A 64 12.54 -10.24 0.12
C GLY A 64 12.79 -9.93 -1.35
N VAL A 65 13.26 -10.91 -2.12
CA VAL A 65 13.46 -10.77 -3.58
C VAL A 65 12.15 -10.44 -4.28
N LEU A 66 11.06 -11.15 -3.97
CA LEU A 66 9.75 -10.89 -4.56
C LEU A 66 9.23 -9.49 -4.23
N MET A 67 9.40 -9.05 -2.98
CA MET A 67 9.00 -7.71 -2.54
C MET A 67 9.81 -6.61 -3.25
N ILE A 68 11.13 -6.78 -3.35
CA ILE A 68 12.01 -5.86 -4.08
C ILE A 68 11.61 -5.80 -5.55
N PHE A 69 11.36 -6.96 -6.18
CA PHE A 69 10.91 -7.02 -7.56
C PHE A 69 9.57 -6.28 -7.78
N ALA A 70 8.57 -6.51 -6.91
CA ALA A 70 7.28 -5.82 -6.98
C ALA A 70 7.45 -4.30 -6.82
N SER A 71 8.34 -3.86 -5.93
CA SER A 71 8.65 -2.45 -5.70
C SER A 71 9.35 -1.80 -6.90
N VAL A 72 10.37 -2.46 -7.46
CA VAL A 72 11.07 -2.00 -8.66
C VAL A 72 10.12 -1.96 -9.86
N TYR A 73 9.27 -2.97 -10.01
CA TYR A 73 8.24 -2.98 -11.04
C TYR A 73 7.28 -1.80 -10.90
N HIS A 74 6.87 -1.46 -9.67
CA HIS A 74 6.05 -0.28 -9.40
C HIS A 74 6.76 1.01 -9.81
N LEU A 75 8.04 1.19 -9.45
CA LEU A 75 8.82 2.37 -9.84
C LEU A 75 8.92 2.52 -11.36
N ILE A 76 9.21 1.42 -12.07
CA ILE A 76 9.26 1.41 -13.54
C ILE A 76 7.88 1.77 -14.11
N TYR A 77 6.80 1.20 -13.57
CA TYR A 77 5.43 1.49 -13.98
C TYR A 77 5.09 2.98 -13.87
N LEU A 78 5.49 3.64 -12.78
CA LEU A 78 5.28 5.08 -12.57
C LEU A 78 6.02 5.97 -13.57
N VAL A 79 7.15 5.50 -14.11
CA VAL A 79 7.95 6.25 -15.10
C VAL A 79 7.48 5.97 -16.53
N VAL A 80 7.27 4.71 -16.89
CA VAL A 80 6.97 4.28 -18.27
C VAL A 80 5.56 4.66 -18.70
N VAL A 81 4.56 4.54 -17.81
CA VAL A 81 3.16 4.81 -18.19
C VAL A 81 2.92 6.26 -18.61
N PRO A 82 3.45 7.28 -17.90
CA PRO A 82 3.36 8.66 -18.37
C PRO A 82 4.09 8.91 -19.69
N LEU A 83 5.21 8.22 -19.95
CA LEU A 83 5.94 8.34 -21.22
C LEU A 83 5.16 7.78 -22.41
N GLY A 84 4.28 6.80 -22.17
CA GLY A 84 3.36 6.23 -23.17
C GLY A 84 2.10 7.06 -23.46
N GLY A 85 2.05 8.33 -23.04
CA GLY A 85 0.96 9.25 -23.37
C GLY A 85 -0.24 9.23 -22.41
N LYS A 86 -0.23 8.42 -21.34
CA LYS A 86 -1.24 8.52 -20.28
C LYS A 86 -0.93 9.75 -19.40
N LYS A 87 -1.94 10.56 -19.08
CA LYS A 87 -1.76 11.72 -18.19
C LYS A 87 -1.23 11.24 -16.82
N LYS A 88 -0.12 11.84 -16.37
CA LYS A 88 0.43 11.59 -15.03
C LYS A 88 -0.58 12.06 -13.98
N SER A 89 -1.07 11.12 -13.17
CA SER A 89 -1.92 11.46 -12.03
C SER A 89 -1.03 11.86 -10.85
N TRP A 90 -1.00 13.15 -10.55
CA TRP A 90 -0.32 13.68 -9.35
C TRP A 90 -1.17 13.53 -8.08
N ALA A 91 -2.33 12.86 -8.17
CA ALA A 91 -3.28 12.78 -7.08
C ALA A 91 -2.75 12.06 -5.82
N ILE A 92 -1.75 11.19 -5.95
CA ILE A 92 -1.16 10.46 -4.82
C ILE A 92 -0.18 11.32 -3.99
N VAL A 93 0.24 12.48 -4.52
CA VAL A 93 1.11 13.40 -3.78
C VAL A 93 0.28 14.09 -2.69
N PRO A 94 0.75 14.14 -1.43
CA PRO A 94 0.07 14.85 -0.36
C PRO A 94 0.07 16.34 -0.65
N THR A 95 -1.04 16.98 -0.37
CA THR A 95 -1.30 18.41 -0.57
C THR A 95 -1.82 19.00 0.73
N PHE A 96 -1.86 20.34 0.81
CA PHE A 96 -2.46 20.99 1.97
C PHE A 96 -3.95 20.67 2.17
N LYS A 97 -4.66 20.21 1.11
CA LYS A 97 -6.03 19.72 1.23
C LYS A 97 -6.11 18.50 2.15
N ASP A 98 -5.14 17.58 2.07
CA ASP A 98 -5.15 16.35 2.87
C ASP A 98 -5.09 16.65 4.38
N PHE A 99 -4.35 17.68 4.76
CA PHE A 99 -4.34 18.16 6.15
C PHE A 99 -5.70 18.78 6.55
N LYS A 100 -6.31 19.59 5.68
CA LYS A 100 -7.67 20.13 5.92
C LYS A 100 -8.70 19.00 6.07
N ASP A 101 -8.63 17.97 5.22
CA ASP A 101 -9.52 16.82 5.24
C ASP A 101 -9.36 16.03 6.55
N LEU A 102 -8.13 15.86 7.04
CA LEU A 102 -7.86 15.25 8.35
C LEU A 102 -8.55 16.04 9.47
N ILE A 103 -8.33 17.35 9.54
CA ILE A 103 -8.93 18.21 10.58
C ILE A 103 -10.47 18.20 10.49
N GLN A 104 -11.01 18.23 9.27
CA GLN A 104 -12.46 18.13 9.03
C GLN A 104 -13.01 16.79 9.54
N ASN A 105 -12.36 15.67 9.24
CA ASN A 105 -12.78 14.35 9.72
C ASN A 105 -12.66 14.23 11.24
N LEU A 106 -11.60 14.75 11.85
CA LEU A 106 -11.50 14.78 13.31
C LEU A 106 -12.64 15.59 13.92
N GLY A 107 -12.92 16.77 13.36
CA GLY A 107 -14.07 17.58 13.77
C GLY A 107 -15.40 16.86 13.61
N TYR A 108 -15.58 16.08 12.56
CA TYR A 108 -16.76 15.25 12.34
C TYR A 108 -16.87 14.13 13.39
N PHE A 109 -15.78 13.40 13.65
CA PHE A 109 -15.76 12.33 14.66
C PHE A 109 -16.03 12.82 16.08
N PHE A 110 -15.55 14.02 16.43
CA PHE A 110 -15.86 14.67 17.72
C PHE A 110 -17.20 15.43 17.74
N GLY A 111 -17.98 15.39 16.65
CA GLY A 111 -19.28 16.03 16.56
C GLY A 111 -19.26 17.56 16.37
N PHE A 112 -18.08 18.16 16.20
CA PHE A 112 -17.93 19.60 15.91
C PHE A 112 -18.28 19.98 14.47
N LYS A 113 -18.30 19.00 13.55
CA LYS A 113 -18.72 19.18 12.15
C LYS A 113 -19.87 18.24 11.85
N LYS A 114 -20.81 18.70 11.00
CA LYS A 114 -21.99 17.93 10.61
C LYS A 114 -21.72 16.92 9.48
N GLU A 115 -20.69 17.16 8.70
CA GLU A 115 -20.37 16.36 7.51
C GLU A 115 -18.90 15.91 7.51
N PRO A 116 -18.62 14.69 7.03
CA PRO A 116 -17.26 14.20 6.86
C PRO A 116 -16.54 14.97 5.74
N ALA A 117 -15.21 14.81 5.69
CA ALA A 117 -14.41 15.36 4.61
C ALA A 117 -14.78 14.72 3.26
N ARG A 118 -14.87 15.55 2.22
CA ARG A 118 -15.13 15.09 0.85
C ARG A 118 -13.81 14.77 0.16
N PHE A 119 -13.59 13.50 -0.10
CA PHE A 119 -12.35 13.03 -0.70
C PHE A 119 -12.37 13.11 -2.23
N ASP A 120 -11.18 13.27 -2.78
CA ASP A 120 -10.92 13.19 -4.22
C ASP A 120 -10.46 11.77 -4.55
N ARG A 121 -9.73 11.62 -5.68
CA ARG A 121 -9.18 10.36 -6.16
C ARG A 121 -8.43 9.58 -5.08
N TYR A 122 -7.80 10.20 -4.10
CA TYR A 122 -7.29 9.49 -2.93
C TYR A 122 -7.59 10.32 -1.69
N SER A 123 -8.08 9.65 -0.66
CA SER A 123 -8.21 10.19 0.70
C SER A 123 -6.84 10.36 1.35
N TYR A 124 -6.76 11.17 2.41
CA TYR A 124 -5.52 11.31 3.18
C TYR A 124 -5.06 9.97 3.77
N LYS A 125 -5.99 9.05 4.07
CA LYS A 125 -5.71 7.71 4.61
C LYS A 125 -5.00 6.83 3.58
N GLU A 126 -5.51 6.80 2.35
CA GLU A 126 -4.88 6.05 1.25
C GLU A 126 -3.52 6.63 0.87
N LYS A 127 -3.38 7.97 0.88
CA LYS A 127 -2.07 8.61 0.64
C LYS A 127 -1.08 8.29 1.77
N PHE A 128 -1.54 8.32 3.02
CA PHE A 128 -0.72 7.92 4.16
C PHE A 128 -0.23 6.48 4.00
N ASP A 129 -1.12 5.53 3.68
CA ASP A 129 -0.74 4.13 3.43
C ASP A 129 0.30 4.01 2.32
N TYR A 130 0.06 4.69 1.19
CA TYR A 130 0.97 4.67 0.06
C TYR A 130 2.38 5.15 0.44
N TRP A 131 2.48 6.30 1.11
CA TRP A 131 3.77 6.90 1.46
C TRP A 131 4.46 6.20 2.62
N ALA A 132 3.71 5.70 3.60
CA ALA A 132 4.24 4.89 4.69
C ALA A 132 4.90 3.63 4.13
N VAL A 133 4.20 2.89 3.26
CA VAL A 133 4.75 1.70 2.61
C VAL A 133 5.92 2.07 1.69
N PHE A 134 5.82 3.15 0.90
CA PHE A 134 6.89 3.55 -0.01
C PHE A 134 8.22 3.79 0.71
N TRP A 135 8.22 4.56 1.81
CA TRP A 135 9.43 4.82 2.59
C TRP A 135 9.85 3.61 3.42
N GLY A 136 8.90 2.85 3.97
CA GLY A 136 9.18 1.58 4.64
C GLY A 136 9.89 0.61 3.71
N MET A 137 9.52 0.56 2.42
CA MET A 137 10.20 -0.27 1.43
C MET A 137 11.65 0.15 1.19
N VAL A 138 11.96 1.44 1.18
CA VAL A 138 13.35 1.94 1.05
C VAL A 138 14.18 1.47 2.25
N ILE A 139 13.65 1.60 3.46
CA ILE A 139 14.34 1.19 4.69
C ILE A 139 14.51 -0.33 4.73
N MET A 140 13.43 -1.10 4.49
CA MET A 140 13.42 -2.56 4.56
C MET A 140 14.31 -3.19 3.49
N ALA A 141 14.19 -2.77 2.23
CA ALA A 141 15.04 -3.29 1.16
C ALA A 141 16.50 -2.88 1.35
N GLY A 142 16.75 -1.61 1.70
CA GLY A 142 18.10 -1.10 1.92
C GLY A 142 18.81 -1.82 3.06
N SER A 143 18.19 -1.88 4.23
CA SER A 143 18.75 -2.57 5.40
C SER A 143 18.87 -4.09 5.19
N GLY A 144 17.89 -4.72 4.55
CA GLY A 144 17.94 -6.15 4.24
C GLY A 144 19.07 -6.51 3.29
N LEU A 145 19.29 -5.71 2.24
CA LEU A 145 20.42 -5.90 1.32
C LEU A 145 21.77 -5.66 2.01
N MET A 146 21.87 -4.69 2.92
CA MET A 146 23.08 -4.45 3.71
C MET A 146 23.41 -5.66 4.61
N MET A 147 22.40 -6.28 5.22
CA MET A 147 22.57 -7.49 6.03
C MET A 147 22.88 -8.72 5.18
N TRP A 148 22.36 -8.80 3.96
CA TRP A 148 22.57 -9.93 3.06
C TRP A 148 23.96 -9.90 2.41
N TYR A 149 24.45 -8.72 2.01
CA TYR A 149 25.75 -8.55 1.35
C TYR A 149 26.68 -7.57 2.08
N PRO A 150 27.00 -7.80 3.37
CA PRO A 150 27.73 -6.82 4.18
C PRO A 150 29.14 -6.51 3.63
N GLN A 151 29.80 -7.48 3.01
CA GLN A 151 31.13 -7.32 2.39
C GLN A 151 31.10 -6.32 1.23
N PHE A 152 30.00 -6.27 0.47
CA PHE A 152 29.86 -5.30 -0.62
C PHE A 152 29.66 -3.88 -0.06
N PHE A 153 28.78 -3.72 0.93
CA PHE A 153 28.45 -2.40 1.46
C PHE A 153 29.56 -1.80 2.33
N THR A 154 30.38 -2.62 3.00
CA THR A 154 31.55 -2.16 3.77
C THR A 154 32.65 -1.52 2.91
N LEU A 155 32.62 -1.70 1.58
CA LEU A 155 33.51 -0.98 0.65
C LEU A 155 33.16 0.50 0.52
N PHE A 156 31.89 0.86 0.79
CA PHE A 156 31.36 2.21 0.54
C PHE A 156 30.88 2.90 1.83
N LEU A 157 30.47 2.12 2.83
CA LEU A 157 29.84 2.60 4.04
C LEU A 157 30.66 2.21 5.28
N PRO A 158 30.71 3.07 6.30
CA PRO A 158 31.37 2.74 7.55
C PRO A 158 30.61 1.66 8.31
N ARG A 159 31.34 0.87 9.10
CA ARG A 159 30.80 -0.29 9.85
C ARG A 159 29.56 0.04 10.67
N TRP A 160 29.53 1.21 11.32
CA TRP A 160 28.38 1.60 12.17
C TRP A 160 27.07 1.69 11.39
N VAL A 161 27.10 2.02 10.08
CA VAL A 161 25.90 2.03 9.22
C VAL A 161 25.40 0.60 8.99
N ILE A 162 26.33 -0.33 8.74
CA ILE A 162 25.99 -1.75 8.54
C ILE A 162 25.44 -2.35 9.84
N ASP A 163 26.05 -2.05 10.98
CA ASP A 163 25.54 -2.50 12.28
C ASP A 163 24.15 -1.89 12.59
N SER A 164 23.93 -0.63 12.19
CA SER A 164 22.63 0.06 12.31
C SER A 164 21.54 -0.55 11.43
N SER A 165 21.90 -1.20 10.32
CA SER A 165 20.93 -1.82 9.40
C SER A 165 20.07 -2.87 10.10
N ARG A 166 20.63 -3.63 11.05
CA ARG A 166 19.87 -4.61 11.82
C ARG A 166 18.76 -3.95 12.63
N TYR A 167 19.06 -2.86 13.33
CA TYR A 167 18.06 -2.12 14.11
C TYR A 167 17.01 -1.49 13.21
N ALA A 168 17.43 -0.82 12.14
CA ALA A 168 16.53 -0.21 11.17
C ALA A 168 15.57 -1.24 10.56
N HIS A 169 16.08 -2.38 10.09
CA HIS A 169 15.26 -3.44 9.50
C HIS A 169 14.25 -4.00 10.50
N THR A 170 14.73 -4.24 11.72
CA THR A 170 13.98 -4.98 12.74
C THR A 170 12.90 -4.11 13.39
N ASP A 171 13.14 -2.80 13.53
CA ASP A 171 12.18 -1.85 14.09
C ASP A 171 11.17 -1.38 13.04
N GLU A 172 11.64 -1.11 11.81
CA GLU A 172 10.75 -0.80 10.69
C GLU A 172 9.82 -1.98 10.39
N ALA A 173 10.29 -3.23 10.48
CA ALA A 173 9.43 -4.40 10.33
C ALA A 173 8.27 -4.40 11.33
N ILE A 174 8.53 -4.09 12.61
CA ILE A 174 7.45 -4.01 13.62
C ILE A 174 6.50 -2.86 13.31
N LEU A 175 7.03 -1.70 12.93
CA LEU A 175 6.24 -0.53 12.58
C LEU A 175 5.33 -0.85 11.39
N ALA A 176 5.89 -1.44 10.32
CA ALA A 176 5.16 -1.84 9.12
C ALA A 176 4.10 -2.90 9.43
N ILE A 177 4.42 -3.95 10.18
CA ILE A 177 3.45 -4.97 10.61
C ILE A 177 2.31 -4.31 11.38
N SER A 178 2.64 -3.46 12.35
CA SER A 178 1.64 -2.78 13.18
C SER A 178 0.76 -1.84 12.36
N ALA A 179 1.34 -1.02 11.47
CA ALA A 179 0.60 -0.14 10.57
C ALA A 179 -0.32 -0.92 9.63
N ILE A 180 0.15 -2.03 9.06
CA ILE A 180 -0.66 -2.83 8.15
C ILE A 180 -1.84 -3.50 8.89
N PHE A 181 -1.61 -4.15 10.02
CA PHE A 181 -2.68 -4.87 10.72
C PHE A 181 -3.66 -3.94 11.47
N ILE A 182 -3.17 -2.85 12.08
CA ILE A 182 -4.02 -1.96 12.88
C ILE A 182 -4.71 -0.93 12.00
N TRP A 183 -3.98 -0.30 11.08
CA TRP A 183 -4.48 0.83 10.33
C TRP A 183 -5.00 0.42 8.94
N HIS A 184 -4.17 -0.22 8.12
CA HIS A 184 -4.56 -0.57 6.75
C HIS A 184 -5.72 -1.58 6.73
N PHE A 185 -5.55 -2.72 7.40
CA PHE A 185 -6.56 -3.77 7.47
C PHE A 185 -7.87 -3.29 8.10
N TYR A 186 -7.81 -2.42 9.10
CA TYR A 186 -9.03 -1.83 9.65
C TYR A 186 -9.78 -1.01 8.58
N ASN A 187 -9.09 -0.14 7.86
CA ASN A 187 -9.72 0.72 6.86
C ASN A 187 -10.31 -0.06 5.68
N VAL A 188 -9.67 -1.16 5.24
CA VAL A 188 -10.03 -1.86 3.99
C VAL A 188 -10.64 -3.26 4.15
N HIS A 189 -10.50 -3.91 5.31
CA HIS A 189 -11.04 -5.26 5.60
C HIS A 189 -12.07 -5.26 6.73
N PHE A 190 -11.77 -4.61 7.86
CA PHE A 190 -12.62 -4.66 9.05
C PHE A 190 -13.62 -3.51 9.18
N ASN A 191 -13.62 -2.56 8.24
CA ASN A 191 -14.65 -1.55 8.17
C ASN A 191 -15.99 -2.21 7.84
N ASN A 192 -17.02 -1.96 8.66
CA ASN A 192 -18.36 -2.52 8.53
C ASN A 192 -18.95 -2.33 7.12
N ARG A 193 -18.53 -1.27 6.41
CA ARG A 193 -19.00 -0.96 5.06
C ARG A 193 -18.47 -1.91 3.98
N TYR A 194 -17.24 -2.40 4.11
CA TYR A 194 -16.63 -3.27 3.10
C TYR A 194 -16.43 -4.69 3.59
N PHE A 195 -16.93 -5.05 4.77
CA PHE A 195 -16.67 -6.37 5.34
C PHE A 195 -17.11 -7.50 4.36
N PRO A 196 -16.24 -8.48 4.06
CA PRO A 196 -14.93 -8.75 4.67
C PRO A 196 -13.73 -7.99 4.08
N MET A 197 -13.87 -7.38 2.90
CA MET A 197 -12.89 -6.45 2.31
C MET A 197 -13.43 -5.69 1.09
N SER A 198 -12.85 -4.50 0.81
CA SER A 198 -13.09 -3.76 -0.43
C SER A 198 -12.65 -4.58 -1.65
N LYS A 199 -13.47 -4.60 -2.70
CA LYS A 199 -13.14 -5.32 -3.95
C LYS A 199 -12.17 -4.58 -4.85
N ALA A 200 -11.90 -3.30 -4.57
CA ALA A 200 -11.08 -2.46 -5.42
C ALA A 200 -9.67 -3.04 -5.64
N TRP A 201 -9.05 -3.61 -4.61
CA TRP A 201 -7.66 -4.06 -4.71
C TRP A 201 -7.44 -5.29 -5.59
N TYR A 202 -8.47 -6.11 -5.84
CA TYR A 202 -8.36 -7.32 -6.67
C TYR A 202 -9.26 -7.28 -7.92
N VAL A 203 -10.45 -6.67 -7.86
CA VAL A 203 -11.35 -6.48 -9.01
C VAL A 203 -11.01 -5.22 -9.79
N GLY A 204 -10.55 -4.17 -9.10
CA GLY A 204 -10.14 -2.91 -9.73
C GLY A 204 -11.27 -1.94 -10.02
N ASN A 205 -12.51 -2.25 -9.62
CA ASN A 205 -13.68 -1.40 -9.86
C ASN A 205 -14.43 -1.10 -8.57
N LEU A 206 -15.17 0.01 -8.56
CA LEU A 206 -16.11 0.43 -7.52
C LEU A 206 -17.51 0.65 -8.10
N THR A 207 -18.55 0.43 -7.31
CA THR A 207 -19.94 0.83 -7.65
C THR A 207 -20.09 2.36 -7.57
N ARG A 208 -21.19 2.89 -8.08
CA ARG A 208 -21.50 4.32 -7.95
C ARG A 208 -21.62 4.76 -6.49
N GLU A 209 -22.29 3.96 -5.66
CA GLU A 209 -22.48 4.23 -4.22
C GLU A 209 -21.15 4.23 -3.47
N GLU A 210 -20.25 3.28 -3.77
CA GLU A 210 -18.89 3.28 -3.23
C GLU A 210 -18.14 4.56 -3.62
N MET A 211 -18.23 4.97 -4.89
CA MET A 211 -17.62 6.21 -5.38
C MET A 211 -18.21 7.48 -4.74
N GLU A 212 -19.52 7.53 -4.51
CA GLU A 212 -20.19 8.70 -3.91
C GLU A 212 -19.71 8.97 -2.49
N GLU A 213 -19.56 7.92 -1.70
CA GLU A 213 -19.18 8.06 -0.31
C GLU A 213 -17.65 8.17 -0.14
N ASP A 214 -16.86 7.40 -0.90
CA ASP A 214 -15.40 7.34 -0.71
C ASP A 214 -14.64 8.35 -1.54
N HIS A 215 -15.15 8.68 -2.72
CA HIS A 215 -14.48 9.52 -3.70
C HIS A 215 -15.43 10.51 -4.40
N PRO A 216 -16.26 11.27 -3.64
CA PRO A 216 -17.32 12.11 -4.20
C PRO A 216 -16.80 13.11 -5.24
N ILE A 217 -15.62 13.70 -5.01
CA ILE A 217 -15.05 14.72 -5.91
C ILE A 217 -14.55 14.08 -7.21
N GLU A 218 -14.04 12.85 -7.16
CA GLU A 218 -13.65 12.11 -8.37
C GLU A 218 -14.88 11.72 -9.18
N LEU A 219 -15.94 11.25 -8.51
CA LEU A 219 -17.20 10.89 -9.17
C LEU A 219 -17.82 12.08 -9.90
N GLU A 220 -17.95 13.23 -9.22
CA GLU A 220 -18.50 14.45 -9.84
C GLU A 220 -17.73 14.86 -11.10
N ARG A 221 -16.40 14.69 -11.10
CA ARG A 221 -15.55 15.00 -12.25
C ARG A 221 -15.83 14.05 -13.41
N ILE A 222 -15.89 12.74 -13.13
CA ILE A 222 -16.18 11.72 -14.15
C ILE A 222 -17.57 11.92 -14.76
N GLU A 223 -18.58 12.21 -13.93
CA GLU A 223 -19.95 12.45 -14.40
C GLU A 223 -20.05 13.74 -15.23
N ARG A 224 -19.36 14.81 -14.83
CA ARG A 224 -19.28 16.04 -15.63
C ARG A 224 -18.63 15.79 -16.99
N GLU A 225 -17.51 15.08 -17.05
CA GLU A 225 -16.81 14.75 -18.30
C GLU A 225 -17.70 13.89 -19.23
N ARG A 226 -18.41 12.90 -18.69
CA ARG A 226 -19.37 12.08 -19.46
C ARG A 226 -20.52 12.91 -20.03
N ASN A 227 -21.07 13.83 -19.24
CA ASN A 227 -22.17 14.71 -19.65
C ASN A 227 -21.75 15.74 -20.73
N VAL A 228 -20.49 16.16 -20.73
CA VAL A 228 -19.94 17.02 -21.79
C VAL A 228 -19.80 16.21 -23.09
N LEU A 229 -19.23 15.01 -23.02
CA LEU A 229 -19.05 14.13 -24.19
C LEU A 229 -20.38 13.68 -24.82
N SER A 230 -21.42 13.45 -24.02
CA SER A 230 -22.74 13.09 -24.53
C SER A 230 -23.42 14.26 -25.25
N LYS A 231 -23.24 15.49 -24.77
CA LYS A 231 -23.74 16.71 -25.42
C LYS A 231 -23.03 16.99 -26.74
N ASP A 232 -21.72 16.73 -26.83
CA ASP A 232 -20.95 16.92 -28.06
C ASP A 232 -21.39 15.95 -29.16
N LYS A 233 -21.56 14.66 -28.81
CA LYS A 233 -22.08 13.64 -29.73
C LYS A 233 -23.54 13.85 -30.18
N SER A 234 -24.31 14.66 -29.45
CA SER A 234 -25.68 15.02 -29.84
C SER A 234 -25.75 16.22 -30.79
N LYS A 235 -24.62 16.87 -31.06
CA LYS A 235 -24.50 18.03 -31.96
C LYS A 235 -23.85 17.69 -33.31
N GLU A 236 -23.29 16.49 -33.45
CA GLU A 236 -22.90 15.87 -34.73
C GLU A 236 -24.08 15.09 -35.33
#